data_AF-A0A531JQD7-F1
#
_entry.id   AF-A0A531JQD7-F1
#
_cell.length_a   1.000
_cell.length_b   1.000
_cell.length_c   1.000
_cell.angle_alpha   90.00
_cell.angle_beta   90.00
_cell.angle_gamma   90.00
#
_symmetry.space_group_name_H-M   'P 1'
#
loop_
_entity.id
_entity.type
_entity.pdbx_description
1 polymer ?
#
loop_
_entity_poly.entity_id
_entity_poly.type
_entity_poly.pdbx_seq_one_letter_code
_entity_poly.pdbx_strand_id
1 'polypeptide(L)'
;YYAKATIPGGLYANNPNDTETFGVLATLVTSAKVPDESVYQLTKAVFENFDEFKSLHPAFANLDPAKMVAEGNSAPLHPGAEKYFKEKGWLK
;
A
#
# COMPACT_ATOMS: atom_id res chain seq x y z
N TYR A 1 -5.60 10.27 8.26
CA TYR A 1 -4.17 10.55 8.03
C TYR A 1 -3.29 9.76 9.00
N TYR A 2 -3.49 9.89 10.31
CA TYR A 2 -2.78 9.06 11.28
C TYR A 2 -3.54 7.76 11.60
N ALA A 3 -2.79 6.68 11.80
CA ALA A 3 -3.28 5.38 12.24
C ALA A 3 -2.52 4.95 13.50
N LYS A 4 -3.17 4.17 14.37
CA LYS A 4 -2.48 3.56 15.52
C LYS A 4 -1.37 2.67 14.99
N ALA A 5 -0.19 2.80 15.56
CA ALA A 5 0.97 1.98 15.21
C ALA A 5 1.64 1.48 16.48
N THR A 6 2.22 0.29 16.39
CA THR A 6 3.13 -0.23 17.41
C THR A 6 4.47 -0.44 16.73
N ILE A 7 5.53 0.06 17.34
CA ILE A 7 6.90 -0.33 16.99
C ILE A 7 7.24 -1.53 17.88
N PRO A 8 7.36 -2.75 17.32
CA PRO A 8 7.73 -3.92 18.10
C PRO A 8 9.05 -3.73 18.86
N GLY A 9 9.07 -4.19 20.10
CA GLY A 9 10.29 -4.30 20.89
C GLY A 9 11.33 -5.19 20.21
N GLY A 10 12.60 -4.90 20.43
CA GLY A 10 13.72 -5.65 19.87
C GLY A 10 14.09 -5.29 18.42
N LEU A 11 13.32 -4.43 17.74
CA LEU A 11 13.68 -3.94 16.41
C LEU A 11 14.94 -3.06 16.41
N TYR A 12 15.18 -2.33 17.50
CA TYR A 12 16.33 -1.43 17.66
C TYR A 12 17.13 -1.82 18.89
N ALA A 13 18.46 -1.64 18.82
CA ALA A 13 19.36 -1.93 19.92
C ALA A 13 18.94 -1.16 21.18
N ASN A 14 18.96 -1.83 22.34
CA ASN A 14 18.58 -1.30 23.64
C ASN A 14 17.10 -0.87 23.78
N ASN A 15 16.20 -1.30 22.89
CA ASN A 15 14.76 -1.05 23.03
C ASN A 15 13.95 -2.36 23.06
N PRO A 16 13.88 -3.06 24.21
CA PRO A 16 13.30 -4.41 24.29
C PRO A 16 11.76 -4.43 24.32
N ASN A 17 11.12 -3.30 24.63
CA ASN A 17 9.67 -3.23 24.82
C ASN A 17 8.98 -2.62 23.60
N ASP A 18 7.73 -3.02 23.37
CA ASP A 18 6.87 -2.38 22.38
C ASP A 18 6.68 -0.89 22.71
N THR A 19 6.63 -0.06 21.67
CA THR A 19 6.28 1.35 21.78
C THR A 19 4.98 1.60 21.03
N GLU A 20 3.91 1.90 21.77
CA GLU A 20 2.65 2.38 21.19
C GLU A 20 2.82 3.81 20.71
N THR A 21 2.40 4.07 19.46
CA THR A 21 2.51 5.39 18.83
C THR A 21 1.44 5.53 17.73
N PHE A 22 1.61 6.53 16.88
CA PHE A 22 0.86 6.71 15.65
C PHE A 22 1.81 6.77 14.45
N GLY A 23 1.31 6.41 13.29
CA GLY A 23 2.01 6.52 12.02
C GLY A 23 1.11 7.05 10.93
N VAL A 24 1.68 7.26 9.74
CA VAL A 24 0.92 7.53 8.51
C VAL A 24 0.90 6.27 7.65
N LEU A 25 -0.11 6.15 6.79
CA LEU A 25 -0.15 5.11 5.78
C LEU A 25 0.62 5.58 4.55
N ALA A 26 1.57 4.76 4.09
CA ALA A 26 2.33 5.06 2.89
C ALA A 26 1.49 4.75 1.64
N THR A 27 1.41 5.71 0.73
CA THR A 27 0.60 5.61 -0.50
C THR A 27 1.46 5.95 -1.71
N LEU A 28 1.36 5.16 -2.78
CA LEU A 28 1.98 5.48 -4.06
C LEU A 28 1.04 6.41 -4.84
N VAL A 29 1.52 7.61 -5.19
CA VAL A 29 0.73 8.63 -5.88
C VAL A 29 1.35 8.96 -7.24
N THR A 30 0.52 9.40 -8.18
CA THR A 30 0.94 9.84 -9.52
C THR A 30 0.14 11.05 -9.97
N SER A 31 0.56 11.71 -11.06
CA SER A 31 -0.18 12.80 -11.67
C SER A 31 -1.40 12.28 -12.43
N ALA A 32 -2.53 13.00 -12.35
CA ALA A 32 -3.71 12.73 -13.18
C ALA A 32 -3.46 12.90 -14.70
N LYS A 33 -2.28 13.40 -15.11
CA LYS A 33 -1.88 13.54 -16.52
C LYS A 33 -1.18 12.29 -17.07
N VAL A 34 -0.86 11.30 -16.23
CA VAL A 34 -0.25 10.06 -16.70
C VAL A 34 -1.31 9.26 -17.47
N PRO A 35 -0.97 8.66 -18.63
CA PRO A 35 -1.94 7.87 -19.38
C PRO A 35 -2.52 6.71 -18.56
N ASP A 36 -3.84 6.51 -18.66
CA ASP A 36 -4.57 5.45 -17.95
C ASP A 36 -3.94 4.08 -18.13
N GLU A 37 -3.53 3.76 -19.36
CA GLU A 37 -2.91 2.47 -19.68
C GLU A 37 -1.59 2.26 -18.92
N SER A 38 -0.76 3.30 -18.80
CA SER A 38 0.51 3.20 -18.08
C SER A 38 0.27 2.93 -16.59
N VAL A 39 -0.72 3.60 -16.00
CA VAL A 39 -1.07 3.36 -14.59
C VAL A 39 -1.69 1.99 -14.41
N TYR A 40 -2.58 1.56 -15.30
CA TYR A 40 -3.17 0.22 -15.29
C TYR A 40 -2.10 -0.88 -15.33
N GLN A 41 -1.15 -0.79 -16.26
CA GLN A 41 -0.07 -1.78 -16.38
C GLN A 41 0.85 -1.79 -15.16
N LEU A 42 1.17 -0.62 -14.59
CA LEU A 42 1.96 -0.54 -13.35
C LEU A 42 1.21 -1.20 -12.18
N THR A 43 -0.06 -0.83 -11.98
CA THR A 43 -0.90 -1.43 -10.94
C THR A 43 -0.97 -2.95 -11.12
N LYS A 44 -1.28 -3.41 -12.33
CA LYS A 44 -1.34 -4.83 -12.67
C LYS A 44 -0.03 -5.55 -12.36
N ALA A 45 1.11 -5.02 -12.79
CA ALA A 45 2.42 -5.63 -12.57
C ALA A 45 2.73 -5.81 -11.07
N VAL A 46 2.37 -4.84 -10.22
CA VAL A 46 2.57 -4.94 -8.77
C VAL A 46 1.70 -6.06 -8.18
N PHE A 47 0.41 -6.07 -8.49
CA PHE A 47 -0.54 -6.99 -7.83
C PHE A 47 -0.57 -8.40 -8.43
N GLU A 48 -0.10 -8.60 -9.66
CA GLU A 48 0.08 -9.94 -10.24
C GLU A 48 1.38 -10.62 -9.78
N ASN A 49 2.37 -9.83 -9.34
CA ASN A 49 3.64 -10.34 -8.79
C ASN A 49 3.74 -10.04 -7.29
N PHE A 50 2.61 -10.07 -6.58
CA PHE A 50 2.52 -9.50 -5.24
C PHE A 50 3.41 -10.20 -4.21
N ASP A 51 3.62 -11.52 -4.32
CA ASP A 51 4.52 -12.26 -3.44
C ASP A 51 5.98 -11.82 -3.61
N GLU A 52 6.41 -11.63 -4.86
CA GLU A 52 7.74 -11.07 -5.16
C GLU A 52 7.83 -9.64 -4.63
N PHE A 53 6.82 -8.80 -4.88
CA PHE A 53 6.76 -7.45 -4.37
C PHE A 53 6.90 -7.40 -2.84
N LYS A 54 6.21 -8.27 -2.11
CA LYS A 54 6.31 -8.39 -0.64
C LYS A 54 7.71 -8.78 -0.17
N SER A 55 8.46 -9.53 -0.98
CA SER A 55 9.84 -9.92 -0.64
C SER A 55 10.84 -8.78 -0.75
N LEU A 56 10.53 -7.70 -1.49
CA LEU A 56 11.45 -6.61 -1.75
C LEU A 56 11.79 -5.79 -0.50
N HIS A 57 10.93 -5.79 0.52
CA HIS A 57 11.19 -5.08 1.77
C HIS A 57 10.40 -5.70 2.94
N PRO A 58 11.01 -5.88 4.14
CA PRO A 58 10.32 -6.48 5.29
C PRO A 58 9.01 -5.79 5.68
N ALA A 59 8.92 -4.47 5.51
CA ALA A 59 7.70 -3.70 5.78
C ALA A 59 6.50 -4.11 4.91
N PHE A 60 6.73 -4.76 3.77
CA PHE A 60 5.67 -5.21 2.87
C PHE A 60 5.05 -6.56 3.27
N ALA A 61 5.64 -7.27 4.23
CA ALA A 61 5.23 -8.62 4.64
C ALA A 61 3.74 -8.71 5.07
N ASN A 62 3.18 -7.61 5.58
CA ASN A 62 1.80 -7.56 6.09
C ASN A 62 0.83 -6.82 5.16
N LEU A 63 1.24 -6.50 3.93
CA LEU A 63 0.34 -5.87 2.96
C LEU A 63 -0.79 -6.84 2.56
N ASP A 64 -2.00 -6.28 2.50
CA ASP A 64 -3.23 -6.93 2.07
C ASP A 64 -3.81 -6.10 0.90
N PRO A 65 -3.85 -6.65 -0.33
CA PRO A 65 -4.32 -5.92 -1.50
C PRO A 65 -5.71 -5.31 -1.33
N ALA A 66 -6.65 -6.00 -0.67
CA ALA A 66 -8.02 -5.51 -0.51
C ALA A 66 -8.08 -4.27 0.40
N LYS A 67 -7.22 -4.20 1.42
CA LYS A 67 -7.11 -3.04 2.31
C LYS A 67 -6.39 -1.86 1.65
N MET A 68 -5.34 -2.16 0.87
CA MET A 68 -4.54 -1.15 0.18
C MET A 68 -5.35 -0.28 -0.79
N VAL A 69 -6.47 -0.77 -1.34
CA VAL A 69 -7.29 -0.01 -2.29
C VAL A 69 -8.02 1.17 -1.63
N ALA A 70 -8.41 1.06 -0.37
CA ALA A 70 -9.28 2.03 0.30
C ALA A 70 -8.58 2.82 1.42
N GLU A 71 -7.61 2.22 2.10
CA GLU A 71 -6.98 2.82 3.27
C GLU A 71 -5.87 3.80 2.89
N GLY A 72 -5.80 4.94 3.60
CA GLY A 72 -4.67 5.88 3.46
C GLY A 72 -4.72 6.80 2.24
N ASN A 73 -5.77 6.75 1.42
CA ASN A 73 -5.92 7.63 0.27
C ASN A 73 -6.35 9.05 0.66
N SER A 74 -5.56 10.04 0.28
CA SER A 74 -5.86 11.48 0.42
C SER A 74 -6.33 12.14 -0.87
N ALA A 75 -6.28 11.42 -1.99
CA ALA A 75 -6.68 11.85 -3.32
C ALA A 75 -7.52 10.76 -4.01
N PRO A 76 -8.31 11.09 -5.04
CA PRO A 76 -9.03 10.10 -5.84
C PRO A 76 -8.09 9.08 -6.49
N LEU A 77 -8.60 7.88 -6.74
CA LEU A 77 -7.88 6.87 -7.51
C LEU A 77 -7.69 7.33 -8.96
N HIS A 78 -6.55 6.98 -9.54
CA HIS A 78 -6.31 7.16 -10.97
C HIS A 78 -7.21 6.17 -11.77
N PRO A 79 -7.84 6.58 -12.89
CA PRO A 79 -8.76 5.71 -13.63
C PRO A 79 -8.15 4.35 -14.03
N GLY A 80 -6.88 4.35 -14.47
CA GLY A 80 -6.12 3.12 -14.72
C GLY A 80 -6.02 2.16 -13.52
N ALA A 81 -5.77 2.66 -12.31
CA ALA A 81 -5.72 1.84 -11.10
C ALA A 81 -7.14 1.38 -10.68
N GLU A 82 -8.12 2.28 -10.75
CA GLU A 82 -9.52 2.01 -10.43
C GLU A 82 -10.08 0.86 -11.28
N LYS A 83 -9.80 0.87 -12.59
CA LYS A 83 -10.17 -0.20 -13.51
C LYS A 83 -9.65 -1.55 -13.05
N TYR A 84 -8.35 -1.65 -12.71
CA TYR A 84 -7.75 -2.89 -12.25
C TYR A 84 -8.37 -3.37 -10.92
N PHE A 85 -8.59 -2.48 -9.97
CA PHE A 85 -9.18 -2.84 -8.67
C PHE A 85 -10.61 -3.33 -8.79
N LYS A 86 -11.40 -2.78 -9.73
CA LYS A 86 -12.74 -3.29 -10.07
C LYS A 86 -12.69 -4.68 -10.69
N GLU A 87 -11.75 -4.94 -11.60
CA GLU A 87 -11.54 -6.27 -12.21
C GLU A 87 -11.19 -7.34 -11.16
N LYS A 88 -10.45 -6.99 -10.12
CA LYS A 88 -10.14 -7.87 -8.99
C LYS A 88 -11.25 -7.98 -7.94
N GLY A 89 -12.30 -7.18 -8.04
CA GLY A 89 -13.40 -7.15 -7.07
C GLY A 89 -13.04 -6.52 -5.72
N TRP A 90 -11.91 -5.79 -5.64
CA TRP A 90 -11.50 -5.07 -4.43
C TRP A 90 -12.15 -3.69 -4.31
N LEU A 91 -12.64 -3.16 -5.43
CA LEU A 91 -13.41 -1.93 -5.50
C LEU A 91 -14.81 -2.23 -6.06
N LYS A 92 -15.85 -1.83 -5.33
CA LYS A 92 -17.27 -2.01 -5.71
C LYS A 92 -17.82 -0.74 -6.33
#